data_AF-A0A3L8R556-F1
#
_entry.id   AF-A0A3L8R556-F1
#
_cell.length_a   1.000
_cell.length_b   1.000
_cell.length_c   1.000
_cell.angle_alpha   90.00
_cell.angle_beta   90.00
_cell.angle_gamma   90.00
#
_symmetry.space_group_name_H-M   'P 1'
#
loop_
_entity.id
_entity.type
_entity.pdbx_description
1 polymer ?
#
loop_
_entity_poly.entity_id
_entity_poly.type
_entity_poly.pdbx_seq_one_letter_code
_entity_poly.pdbx_strand_id
1 'polypeptide(L)'
;MGAGGNGGAGRADVVVLTALEVEYRAVRAHLEDPRPVQAERGAVFELGVFREECTERTVAIHMTGPGNPGAGVSVERAAALFAPRAVLFVGVAGGRKDVVLGDVVAADAVYDYETGKDTEAGFLPRQKTYQSTYGLVQLARLVAAADAWQRRIRPGDDAPRPRAHVKPLAAGGRVVAHHRSDVGLRLAAGAGDALAVDMEGFGFLAGAYANQQLDALVIRGISDLLGDKGEAHDERWQPVASRNAAAFAFELIGRIPAADPVASRPLAAGTRSLAAGTRSLAAGTRPLATGTTPAGSRRRRLTIRDLGVLADTLLAVDGMTSPARWQQLLDELPTVGTAVGRQSASRAEALSLLRVCEARRAMGELVEVVAVLAPDDPAAAELARRVEELGLE
;
A
#
# COMPACT_ATOMS: atom_id res chain seq x y z
N MET A 1 17.36 -39.22 18.79
CA MET A 1 15.97 -38.94 19.19
C MET A 1 15.91 -37.45 19.52
N GLY A 2 15.34 -36.54 18.75
CA GLY A 2 14.37 -36.59 17.67
C GLY A 2 13.50 -35.34 17.82
N ALA A 3 13.27 -34.66 16.69
CA ALA A 3 12.40 -33.49 16.48
C ALA A 3 12.95 -32.10 16.82
N GLY A 4 13.55 -31.47 15.80
CA GLY A 4 13.57 -30.03 15.67
C GLY A 4 12.15 -29.50 15.46
N GLY A 5 11.74 -28.54 16.28
CA GLY A 5 10.58 -27.71 16.03
C GLY A 5 10.95 -26.67 14.98
N ASN A 6 10.72 -27.00 13.71
CA ASN A 6 10.69 -26.02 12.65
C ASN A 6 9.47 -25.12 12.92
N GLY A 7 9.67 -24.01 13.63
CA GLY A 7 8.62 -23.03 13.93
C GLY A 7 8.17 -22.39 12.62
N GLY A 8 7.21 -23.02 11.95
CA GLY A 8 6.65 -22.51 10.71
C GLY A 8 6.12 -21.10 10.97
N ALA A 9 6.72 -20.10 10.32
CA ALA A 9 6.15 -18.76 10.24
C ALA A 9 4.70 -18.92 9.79
N GLY A 10 3.75 -18.46 10.62
CA GLY A 10 2.34 -18.53 10.27
C GLY A 10 2.14 -17.77 8.96
N ARG A 11 1.55 -18.40 7.95
CA ARG A 11 1.15 -17.69 6.73
C ARG A 11 -0.21 -17.05 7.01
N ALA A 12 -0.37 -15.75 6.75
CA ALA A 12 -1.67 -15.08 6.79
C ALA A 12 -1.98 -14.48 5.42
N ASP A 13 -3.24 -14.57 4.99
CA ASP A 13 -3.68 -13.93 3.74
C ASP A 13 -3.82 -12.42 3.94
N VAL A 14 -4.34 -12.03 5.11
CA VAL A 14 -4.58 -10.65 5.53
C VAL A 14 -4.12 -10.46 6.96
N VAL A 15 -3.54 -9.29 7.26
CA VAL A 15 -3.30 -8.84 8.64
C VAL A 15 -4.23 -7.69 8.96
N VAL A 16 -4.87 -7.72 10.14
CA VAL A 16 -5.68 -6.61 10.67
C VAL A 16 -5.03 -6.04 11.92
N LEU A 17 -4.69 -4.77 11.87
CA LEU A 17 -4.13 -4.01 12.98
C LEU A 17 -5.23 -3.15 13.61
N THR A 18 -5.20 -3.02 14.93
CA THR A 18 -6.14 -2.23 15.73
C THR A 18 -5.35 -1.43 16.77
N ALA A 19 -5.87 -0.31 17.26
CA ALA A 19 -5.19 0.50 18.27
C ALA A 19 -5.66 0.17 19.69
N LEU A 20 -6.97 -0.05 19.88
CA LEU A 20 -7.63 -0.18 21.18
C LEU A 20 -8.21 -1.58 21.40
N GLU A 21 -8.42 -1.94 22.68
CA GLU A 21 -8.98 -3.25 23.05
C GLU A 21 -10.39 -3.47 22.48
N VAL A 22 -11.24 -2.43 22.49
CA VAL A 22 -12.61 -2.51 21.95
C VAL A 22 -12.61 -2.80 20.44
N GLU A 23 -11.66 -2.23 19.71
CA GLU A 23 -11.47 -2.45 18.28
C GLU A 23 -10.96 -3.88 18.03
N TYR A 24 -9.95 -4.29 18.79
CA TYR A 24 -9.39 -5.64 18.74
C TYR A 24 -10.46 -6.70 18.99
N ARG A 25 -11.28 -6.55 20.04
CA ARG A 25 -12.38 -7.46 20.37
C ARG A 25 -13.42 -7.51 19.25
N ALA A 26 -13.74 -6.38 18.62
CA ALA A 26 -14.68 -6.33 17.50
C ALA A 26 -14.16 -7.10 16.28
N VAL A 27 -12.88 -6.92 15.92
CA VAL A 27 -12.24 -7.67 14.83
C VAL A 27 -12.17 -9.16 15.15
N ARG A 28 -11.72 -9.52 16.35
CA ARG A 28 -11.57 -10.91 16.81
C ARG A 28 -12.89 -11.68 16.78
N ALA A 29 -14.03 -11.01 16.98
CA ALA A 29 -15.36 -11.62 16.96
C ALA A 29 -15.78 -12.19 15.59
N HIS A 30 -15.04 -11.91 14.51
CA HIS A 30 -15.27 -12.48 13.18
C HIS A 30 -14.38 -13.70 12.87
N LEU A 31 -13.50 -14.10 13.79
CA LEU A 31 -12.56 -15.19 13.58
C LEU A 31 -12.98 -16.46 14.32
N GLU A 32 -12.74 -17.59 13.68
CA GLU A 32 -12.83 -18.93 14.25
C GLU A 32 -11.46 -19.38 14.75
N ASP A 33 -11.43 -20.04 15.92
CA ASP A 33 -10.23 -20.64 16.54
C ASP A 33 -8.99 -19.72 16.55
N PRO A 34 -9.10 -18.47 17.06
CA PRO A 34 -7.94 -17.57 17.13
C PRO A 34 -6.90 -18.12 18.12
N ARG A 35 -5.66 -18.28 17.63
CA ARG A 35 -4.54 -18.81 18.42
C ARG A 35 -3.38 -17.84 18.42
N PRO A 36 -2.71 -17.65 19.56
CA PRO A 36 -1.53 -16.80 19.62
C PRO A 36 -0.39 -17.41 18.78
N VAL A 37 0.22 -16.59 17.94
CA VAL A 37 1.46 -16.89 17.23
C VAL A 37 2.58 -16.11 17.90
N GLN A 38 3.59 -16.85 18.36
CA GLN A 38 4.74 -16.31 19.10
C GLN A 38 5.55 -15.33 18.24
N ALA A 39 6.14 -14.38 18.95
CA ALA A 39 6.44 -13.06 18.48
C ALA A 39 7.68 -12.93 17.60
N GLU A 40 7.59 -12.08 16.57
CA GLU A 40 8.77 -11.39 16.09
C GLU A 40 9.07 -10.21 17.02
N ARG A 41 10.25 -10.22 17.67
CA ARG A 41 10.76 -9.10 18.50
C ARG A 41 9.76 -8.58 19.55
N GLY A 42 8.97 -9.47 20.13
CA GLY A 42 8.02 -9.17 21.23
C GLY A 42 6.59 -8.80 20.81
N ALA A 43 6.27 -8.68 19.52
CA ALA A 43 4.89 -8.49 19.06
C ALA A 43 4.10 -9.82 19.03
N VAL A 44 3.02 -9.92 19.79
CA VAL A 44 2.15 -11.11 19.81
C VAL A 44 0.97 -10.90 18.86
N PHE A 45 0.83 -11.77 17.88
CA PHE A 45 -0.31 -11.82 16.97
C PHE A 45 -1.24 -12.97 17.36
N GLU A 46 -2.54 -12.85 17.07
CA GLU A 46 -3.43 -14.01 17.01
C GLU A 46 -3.72 -14.35 15.55
N LEU A 47 -3.69 -15.63 15.20
CA LEU A 47 -4.05 -16.14 13.90
C LEU A 47 -5.39 -16.86 14.02
N GLY A 48 -6.39 -16.44 13.24
CA GLY A 48 -7.69 -17.07 13.18
C GLY A 48 -8.14 -17.29 11.74
N VAL A 49 -9.23 -18.04 11.59
CA VAL A 49 -9.81 -18.34 10.28
C VAL A 49 -11.10 -17.55 10.08
N PHE A 50 -11.25 -16.93 8.92
CA PHE A 50 -12.49 -16.32 8.47
C PHE A 50 -13.06 -17.11 7.30
N ARG A 51 -14.30 -17.58 7.44
CA ARG A 51 -15.00 -18.38 6.42
C ARG A 51 -16.21 -17.63 5.88
N GLU A 52 -16.33 -17.58 4.55
CA GLU A 52 -17.50 -17.08 3.85
C GLU A 52 -17.82 -18.00 2.67
N GLU A 53 -18.98 -18.65 2.71
CA GLU A 53 -19.44 -19.60 1.69
C GLU A 53 -18.36 -20.61 1.29
N CYS A 54 -17.67 -20.38 0.17
CA CYS A 54 -16.61 -21.24 -0.39
C CYS A 54 -15.19 -20.68 -0.23
N THR A 55 -15.02 -19.57 0.50
CA THR A 55 -13.73 -18.89 0.70
C THR A 55 -13.30 -18.99 2.15
N GLU A 56 -12.09 -19.50 2.36
CA GLU A 56 -11.40 -19.50 3.64
C GLU A 56 -10.24 -18.51 3.59
N ARG A 57 -10.10 -17.69 4.63
CA ARG A 57 -9.00 -16.73 4.79
C ARG A 57 -8.34 -16.93 6.14
N THR A 58 -7.03 -17.03 6.14
CA THR A 58 -6.24 -16.93 7.35
C THR A 58 -5.99 -15.46 7.65
N VAL A 59 -6.45 -14.99 8.81
CA VAL A 59 -6.34 -13.60 9.22
C VAL A 59 -5.51 -13.51 10.50
N ALA A 60 -4.44 -12.73 10.46
CA ALA A 60 -3.65 -12.39 11.64
C ALA A 60 -4.13 -11.06 12.22
N ILE A 61 -4.25 -10.96 13.54
CA ILE A 61 -4.70 -9.75 14.22
C ILE A 61 -3.71 -9.31 15.30
N HIS A 62 -3.53 -7.99 15.43
CA HIS A 62 -2.65 -7.42 16.46
C HIS A 62 -3.18 -6.06 16.92
N MET A 63 -3.02 -5.81 18.23
CA MET A 63 -3.34 -4.54 18.86
C MET A 63 -2.05 -3.75 19.06
N THR A 64 -1.89 -2.65 18.32
CA THR A 64 -0.66 -1.85 18.24
C THR A 64 -0.51 -0.85 19.39
N GLY A 65 -1.61 -0.49 20.03
CA GLY A 65 -1.71 0.72 20.84
C GLY A 65 -1.93 1.97 19.97
N PRO A 66 -2.31 3.10 20.59
CA PRO A 66 -2.55 4.35 19.87
C PRO A 66 -1.24 5.01 19.40
N GLY A 67 -1.34 5.78 18.33
CA GLY A 67 -0.26 6.60 17.78
C GLY A 67 0.45 6.03 16.54
N ASN A 68 0.78 6.95 15.63
CA ASN A 68 1.45 6.68 14.35
C ASN A 68 2.72 5.81 14.44
N PRO A 69 3.67 6.01 15.38
CA PRO A 69 4.92 5.23 15.39
C PRO A 69 4.69 3.73 15.62
N GLY A 70 3.82 3.38 16.56
CA GLY A 70 3.50 1.98 16.86
C GLY A 70 2.78 1.29 15.70
N ALA A 71 1.87 2.01 15.04
CA ALA A 71 1.16 1.51 13.88
C ALA A 71 2.12 1.19 12.71
N GLY A 72 3.05 2.08 12.38
CA GLY A 72 4.03 1.87 11.31
C GLY A 72 4.98 0.70 11.60
N VAL A 73 5.51 0.58 12.82
CA VAL A 73 6.35 -0.55 13.25
C VAL A 73 5.59 -1.87 13.16
N SER A 74 4.30 -1.87 13.46
CA SER A 74 3.48 -3.08 13.42
C SER A 74 3.24 -3.57 12.00
N VAL A 75 3.17 -2.67 11.01
CA VAL A 75 3.12 -3.05 9.59
C VAL A 75 4.39 -3.79 9.18
N GLU A 76 5.56 -3.28 9.57
CA GLU A 76 6.83 -3.94 9.24
C GLU A 76 6.94 -5.34 9.84
N ARG A 77 6.56 -5.48 11.11
CA ARG A 77 6.53 -6.79 11.79
C ARG A 77 5.54 -7.75 11.13
N ALA A 78 4.37 -7.25 10.73
CA ALA A 78 3.38 -8.04 10.01
C ALA A 78 3.89 -8.49 8.64
N ALA A 79 4.57 -7.60 7.92
CA ALA A 79 5.18 -7.87 6.62
C ALA A 79 6.23 -8.99 6.73
N ALA A 80 7.15 -8.85 7.68
CA ALA A 80 8.24 -9.79 7.92
C ALA A 80 7.75 -11.17 8.37
N LEU A 81 6.74 -11.22 9.26
CA LEU A 81 6.27 -12.48 9.84
C LEU A 81 5.33 -13.26 8.91
N PHE A 82 4.41 -12.58 8.21
CA PHE A 82 3.32 -13.25 7.50
C PHE A 82 3.41 -13.17 5.97
N ALA A 83 4.19 -12.21 5.43
CA ALA A 83 4.16 -11.83 4.02
C ALA A 83 2.73 -11.75 3.45
N PRO A 84 1.81 -11.01 4.09
CA PRO A 84 0.41 -11.01 3.73
C PRO A 84 0.18 -10.30 2.39
N ARG A 85 -0.95 -10.58 1.74
CA ARG A 85 -1.35 -9.81 0.55
C ARG A 85 -1.80 -8.40 0.93
N ALA A 86 -2.55 -8.29 2.01
CA ALA A 86 -3.12 -7.04 2.47
C ALA A 86 -2.93 -6.85 3.98
N VAL A 87 -2.77 -5.60 4.38
CA VAL A 87 -2.83 -5.16 5.77
C VAL A 87 -3.93 -4.11 5.90
N LEU A 88 -4.79 -4.25 6.91
CA LEU A 88 -5.88 -3.31 7.19
C LEU A 88 -5.66 -2.69 8.57
N PHE A 89 -5.89 -1.39 8.71
CA PHE A 89 -5.97 -0.76 10.03
C PHE A 89 -7.44 -0.47 10.34
N VAL A 90 -7.99 -1.17 11.32
CA VAL A 90 -9.41 -1.13 11.66
C VAL A 90 -9.56 -0.57 13.05
N GLY A 91 -10.35 0.49 13.19
CA GLY A 91 -10.58 1.10 14.50
C GLY A 91 -11.66 2.16 14.49
N VAL A 92 -11.61 3.07 15.45
CA VAL A 92 -12.54 4.20 15.56
C VAL A 92 -11.88 5.54 15.22
N ALA A 93 -12.69 6.55 14.93
CA ALA A 93 -12.26 7.91 14.64
C ALA A 93 -13.32 8.93 15.05
N GLY A 94 -12.86 10.17 15.26
CA GLY A 94 -13.74 11.32 15.49
C GLY A 94 -14.25 11.89 14.17
N GLY A 95 -15.56 11.90 13.97
CA GLY A 95 -16.22 12.47 12.81
C GLY A 95 -16.11 13.99 12.79
N ARG A 96 -15.67 14.54 11.65
CA ARG A 96 -15.48 15.99 11.48
C ARG A 96 -16.61 16.61 10.67
N LYS A 97 -17.05 15.95 9.60
CA LYS A 97 -18.09 16.46 8.71
C LYS A 97 -18.73 15.35 7.88
N ASP A 98 -19.95 15.60 7.40
CA ASP A 98 -20.69 14.76 6.45
C ASP A 98 -20.87 13.28 6.87
N VAL A 99 -20.65 12.98 8.15
CA VAL A 99 -20.76 11.65 8.77
C VAL A 99 -21.53 11.75 10.08
N VAL A 100 -22.17 10.65 10.46
CA VAL A 100 -22.85 10.50 11.76
C VAL A 100 -22.23 9.36 12.56
N LEU A 101 -22.60 9.29 13.84
CA LEU A 101 -22.15 8.22 14.73
C LEU A 101 -22.52 6.83 14.17
N GLY A 102 -21.55 5.92 14.23
CA GLY A 102 -21.69 4.58 13.69
C GLY A 102 -21.39 4.44 12.19
N ASP A 103 -21.32 5.53 11.42
CA ASP A 103 -20.85 5.46 10.03
C ASP A 103 -19.43 4.89 9.95
N VAL A 104 -19.07 4.35 8.79
CA VAL A 104 -17.74 3.83 8.50
C VAL A 104 -17.08 4.67 7.42
N VAL A 105 -15.80 5.01 7.59
CA VAL A 105 -14.98 5.67 6.58
C VAL A 105 -13.81 4.76 6.23
N ALA A 106 -13.76 4.29 4.99
CA ALA A 106 -12.59 3.65 4.41
C ALA A 106 -11.75 4.73 3.72
N ALA A 107 -10.54 4.97 4.22
CA ALA A 107 -9.71 6.08 3.77
C ALA A 107 -9.13 5.80 2.38
N ASP A 108 -9.43 6.61 1.37
CA ASP A 108 -8.67 6.58 0.11
C ASP A 108 -7.31 7.29 0.26
N ALA A 109 -7.24 8.30 1.12
CA ALA A 109 -6.04 9.00 1.53
C ALA A 109 -6.04 9.32 3.03
N VAL A 110 -4.85 9.49 3.61
CA VAL A 110 -4.68 10.02 4.97
C VAL A 110 -3.71 11.19 4.96
N TYR A 111 -4.17 12.34 5.45
CA TYR A 111 -3.38 13.55 5.61
C TYR A 111 -2.69 13.59 6.98
N ASP A 112 -1.41 13.92 7.00
CA ASP A 112 -0.72 14.35 8.22
C ASP A 112 -1.04 15.82 8.50
N TYR A 113 -1.82 16.08 9.55
CA TYR A 113 -2.20 17.43 9.93
C TYR A 113 -1.19 18.14 10.84
N GLU A 114 -0.15 17.44 11.31
CA GLU A 114 0.81 17.96 12.28
C GLU A 114 2.12 18.45 11.66
N THR A 115 2.56 17.84 10.56
CA THR A 115 3.80 18.27 9.91
C THR A 115 3.68 19.68 9.33
N GLY A 116 4.59 20.56 9.74
CA GLY A 116 4.65 21.94 9.29
C GLY A 116 5.87 22.68 9.80
N LYS A 117 5.87 24.00 9.63
CA LYS A 117 6.90 24.90 10.15
C LYS A 117 6.24 25.87 11.13
N ASP A 118 6.73 25.92 12.36
CA ASP A 118 6.38 26.98 13.29
C ASP A 118 7.16 28.26 12.95
N THR A 119 6.42 29.37 12.87
CA THR A 119 6.96 30.70 12.61
C THR A 119 6.34 31.70 13.57
N GLU A 120 6.90 32.90 13.65
CA GLU A 120 6.33 34.00 14.43
C GLU A 120 4.89 34.35 14.00
N ALA A 121 4.59 34.23 12.71
CA ALA A 121 3.26 34.48 12.15
C ALA A 121 2.27 33.30 12.33
N GLY A 122 2.71 32.22 12.97
CA GLY A 122 1.93 31.01 13.21
C GLY A 122 2.46 29.78 12.47
N PHE A 123 1.72 28.67 12.61
CA PHE A 123 2.04 27.39 12.00
C PHE A 123 1.74 27.39 10.50
N LEU A 124 2.73 27.02 9.69
CA LEU A 124 2.59 26.83 8.24
C LEU A 124 2.52 25.33 7.91
N PRO A 125 1.36 24.81 7.45
CA PRO A 125 1.20 23.39 7.15
C PRO A 125 2.13 22.92 6.03
N ARG A 126 2.69 21.71 6.18
CA ARG A 126 3.47 20.99 5.17
C ARG A 126 2.97 19.55 5.07
N GLN A 127 1.64 19.43 4.95
CA GLN A 127 0.91 18.18 5.08
C GLN A 127 1.46 17.14 4.10
N LYS A 128 1.92 16.02 4.65
CA LYS A 128 2.23 14.83 3.87
C LYS A 128 0.96 14.02 3.70
N THR A 129 0.86 13.30 2.60
CA THR A 129 -0.31 12.47 2.29
C THR A 129 0.16 11.10 1.88
N TYR A 130 -0.41 10.07 2.50
CA TYR A 130 -0.30 8.71 1.99
C TYR A 130 -1.65 8.27 1.42
N GLN A 131 -1.59 7.51 0.33
CA GLN A 131 -2.77 6.93 -0.32
C GLN A 131 -2.91 5.49 0.12
N SER A 132 -4.15 5.04 0.31
CA SER A 132 -4.45 3.61 0.40
C SER A 132 -4.28 2.95 -0.97
N THR A 133 -4.06 1.64 -1.00
CA THR A 133 -3.81 0.95 -2.25
C THR A 133 -5.04 0.95 -3.15
N TYR A 134 -4.87 1.38 -4.40
CA TYR A 134 -5.96 1.59 -5.36
C TYR A 134 -6.93 0.40 -5.46
N GLY A 135 -6.41 -0.83 -5.50
CA GLY A 135 -7.23 -2.04 -5.55
C GLY A 135 -8.18 -2.18 -4.36
N LEU A 136 -7.69 -1.96 -3.13
CA LEU A 136 -8.53 -1.98 -1.94
C LEU A 136 -9.51 -0.82 -1.90
N VAL A 137 -9.14 0.36 -2.41
CA VAL A 137 -10.06 1.50 -2.55
C VAL A 137 -11.20 1.17 -3.50
N GLN A 138 -10.95 0.52 -4.64
CA GLN A 138 -12.01 0.09 -5.55
C GLN A 138 -12.92 -0.95 -4.89
N LEU A 139 -12.35 -1.94 -4.18
CA LEU A 139 -13.14 -2.91 -3.43
C LEU A 139 -13.98 -2.25 -2.34
N ALA A 140 -13.42 -1.30 -1.59
CA ALA A 140 -14.14 -0.55 -0.57
C ALA A 140 -15.33 0.22 -1.14
N ARG A 141 -15.19 0.82 -2.34
CA ARG A 141 -16.30 1.49 -3.03
C ARG A 141 -17.43 0.51 -3.38
N LEU A 142 -17.09 -0.69 -3.86
CA LEU A 142 -18.06 -1.74 -4.16
C LEU A 142 -18.75 -2.28 -2.90
N VAL A 143 -18.01 -2.44 -1.80
CA VAL A 143 -18.54 -2.85 -0.51
C VAL A 143 -19.51 -1.80 0.03
N ALA A 144 -19.11 -0.52 0.02
CA ALA A 144 -19.92 0.60 0.47
C ALA A 144 -21.21 0.73 -0.36
N ALA A 145 -21.14 0.62 -1.69
CA ALA A 145 -22.30 0.75 -2.57
C ALA A 145 -23.29 -0.43 -2.48
N ALA A 146 -22.84 -1.60 -2.06
CA ALA A 146 -23.67 -2.81 -2.01
C ALA A 146 -24.47 -2.95 -0.70
N ASP A 147 -24.11 -2.21 0.36
CA ASP A 147 -24.66 -2.29 1.73
C ASP A 147 -24.65 -3.69 2.37
N ALA A 148 -24.13 -4.71 1.68
CA ALA A 148 -24.12 -6.11 2.11
C ALA A 148 -23.35 -6.31 3.43
N TRP A 149 -22.32 -5.50 3.65
CA TRP A 149 -21.51 -5.49 4.86
C TRP A 149 -22.34 -5.26 6.14
N GLN A 150 -23.45 -4.52 6.04
CA GLN A 150 -24.31 -4.23 7.20
C GLN A 150 -24.89 -5.52 7.82
N ARG A 151 -25.05 -6.60 7.04
CA ARG A 151 -25.53 -7.90 7.55
C ARG A 151 -24.55 -8.57 8.51
N ARG A 152 -23.28 -8.16 8.49
CA ARG A 152 -22.23 -8.68 9.38
C ARG A 152 -22.19 -7.96 10.72
N ILE A 153 -22.86 -6.82 10.83
CA ILE A 153 -23.05 -6.15 12.11
C ILE A 153 -23.95 -7.05 12.94
N ARG A 154 -23.40 -7.61 14.02
CA ARG A 154 -24.20 -8.42 14.94
C ARG A 154 -25.38 -7.58 15.45
N PRO A 155 -26.60 -8.15 15.51
CA PRO A 155 -27.75 -7.44 16.04
C PRO A 155 -27.43 -6.80 17.39
N GLY A 156 -27.78 -5.53 17.53
CA GLY A 156 -27.71 -4.77 18.78
C GLY A 156 -28.91 -3.83 18.87
N ASP A 157 -29.04 -3.14 20.00
CA ASP A 157 -30.11 -2.16 20.24
C ASP A 157 -30.24 -1.16 19.08
N ASP A 158 -31.48 -0.82 18.72
CA ASP A 158 -32.10 0.19 17.82
C ASP A 158 -31.25 1.24 17.06
N ALA A 159 -29.96 1.00 16.81
CA ALA A 159 -29.08 1.91 16.12
C ALA A 159 -29.47 1.97 14.63
N PRO A 160 -29.55 3.17 14.04
CA PRO A 160 -29.82 3.32 12.62
C PRO A 160 -28.75 2.60 11.80
N ARG A 161 -29.15 2.07 10.63
CA ARG A 161 -28.20 1.38 9.75
C ARG A 161 -27.09 2.34 9.33
N PRO A 162 -25.82 2.01 9.62
CA PRO A 162 -24.70 2.90 9.34
C PRO A 162 -24.39 2.95 7.84
N ARG A 163 -23.90 4.09 7.38
CA ARG A 163 -23.42 4.25 6.00
C ARG A 163 -21.91 4.05 5.95
N ALA A 164 -21.41 3.70 4.78
CA ALA A 164 -19.99 3.64 4.51
C ALA A 164 -19.59 4.68 3.48
N HIS A 165 -18.45 5.33 3.72
CA HIS A 165 -17.88 6.37 2.88
C HIS A 165 -16.46 5.99 2.46
N VAL A 166 -16.09 6.30 1.22
CA VAL A 166 -14.70 6.18 0.75
C VAL A 166 -14.18 7.57 0.46
N LYS A 167 -13.46 8.13 1.44
CA LYS A 167 -13.02 9.52 1.47
C LYS A 167 -11.79 9.70 2.36
N PRO A 168 -11.08 10.84 2.27
CA PRO A 168 -9.89 11.05 3.07
C PRO A 168 -10.16 11.09 4.57
N LEU A 169 -9.13 10.71 5.34
CA LEU A 169 -9.01 10.96 6.77
C LEU A 169 -7.84 11.90 7.03
N ALA A 170 -7.76 12.45 8.24
CA ALA A 170 -6.55 13.12 8.72
C ALA A 170 -6.06 12.46 10.02
N ALA A 171 -4.75 12.36 10.20
CA ALA A 171 -4.16 11.68 11.35
C ALA A 171 -3.00 12.48 11.95
N GLY A 172 -2.82 12.34 13.26
CA GLY A 172 -1.77 13.01 14.03
C GLY A 172 -1.79 12.60 15.50
N GLY A 173 -0.78 12.97 16.26
CA GLY A 173 -0.59 12.60 17.66
C GLY A 173 -1.51 13.31 18.67
N ARG A 174 -2.47 14.13 18.22
CA ARG A 174 -3.40 14.85 19.10
C ARG A 174 -4.83 14.32 18.98
N VAL A 175 -5.50 14.22 20.12
CA VAL A 175 -6.96 14.04 20.15
C VAL A 175 -7.62 15.37 19.81
N VAL A 176 -8.23 15.48 18.63
CA VAL A 176 -8.92 16.70 18.20
C VAL A 176 -10.33 16.74 18.76
N ALA A 177 -10.53 17.54 19.82
CA ALA A 177 -11.79 17.53 20.55
C ALA A 177 -12.92 18.35 19.92
N HIS A 178 -12.59 19.41 19.16
CA HIS A 178 -13.59 20.34 18.66
C HIS A 178 -13.14 20.96 17.33
N HIS A 179 -14.07 21.13 16.40
CA HIS A 179 -13.84 21.78 15.10
C HIS A 179 -13.35 23.24 15.18
N ARG A 180 -13.51 23.93 16.32
CA ARG A 180 -13.02 25.31 16.54
C ARG A 180 -11.63 25.38 17.19
N SER A 181 -11.03 24.24 17.55
CA SER A 181 -9.64 24.21 18.00
C SER A 181 -8.68 24.61 16.88
N ASP A 182 -7.45 24.99 17.21
CA ASP A 182 -6.42 25.32 16.21
C ASP A 182 -6.20 24.19 15.19
N VAL A 183 -6.27 22.93 15.63
CA VAL A 183 -6.21 21.78 14.72
C VAL A 183 -7.49 21.69 13.88
N GLY A 184 -8.67 21.83 14.49
CA GLY A 184 -9.94 21.78 13.78
C GLY A 184 -10.07 22.83 12.67
N LEU A 185 -9.62 24.06 12.94
CA LEU A 185 -9.59 25.16 11.97
C LEU A 185 -8.58 24.89 10.85
N ARG A 186 -7.38 24.40 11.17
CA ARG A 186 -6.37 24.03 10.16
C ARG A 186 -6.85 22.89 9.27
N LEU A 187 -7.51 21.88 9.83
CA LEU A 187 -8.13 20.81 9.06
C LEU A 187 -9.21 21.36 8.11
N ALA A 188 -9.99 22.35 8.54
CA ALA A 188 -10.96 22.99 7.65
C ALA A 188 -10.32 23.76 6.49
N ALA A 189 -9.16 24.38 6.72
CA ALA A 189 -8.45 25.12 5.68
C ALA A 189 -7.63 24.24 4.73
N GLY A 190 -6.97 23.18 5.23
CA GLY A 190 -6.00 22.39 4.47
C GLY A 190 -6.43 20.96 4.12
N ALA A 191 -7.41 20.40 4.84
CA ALA A 191 -7.93 19.04 4.65
C ALA A 191 -9.46 19.04 4.66
N GLY A 192 -10.05 20.01 3.93
CA GLY A 192 -11.46 20.33 4.01
C GLY A 192 -12.39 19.18 3.62
N ASP A 193 -11.90 18.23 2.82
CA ASP A 193 -12.56 17.03 2.34
C ASP A 193 -12.39 15.79 3.25
N ALA A 194 -11.50 15.84 4.26
CA ALA A 194 -11.37 14.77 5.24
C ALA A 194 -12.61 14.67 6.13
N LEU A 195 -13.17 13.46 6.22
CA LEU A 195 -14.42 13.21 6.94
C LEU A 195 -14.23 12.97 8.43
N ALA A 196 -13.09 12.42 8.83
CA ALA A 196 -12.81 12.09 10.21
C ALA A 196 -11.30 12.18 10.53
N VAL A 197 -11.01 12.15 11.83
CA VAL A 197 -9.65 12.23 12.37
C VAL A 197 -9.31 11.02 13.23
N ASP A 198 -8.11 10.47 13.06
CA ASP A 198 -7.57 9.39 13.89
C ASP A 198 -6.14 9.72 14.39
N MET A 199 -5.50 8.75 15.06
CA MET A 199 -4.15 8.92 15.61
C MET A 199 -3.10 7.95 15.02
N GLU A 200 -3.48 7.07 14.09
CA GLU A 200 -2.62 5.98 13.60
C GLU A 200 -2.56 5.86 12.07
N GLY A 201 -3.57 6.35 11.34
CA GLY A 201 -3.76 6.04 9.93
C GLY A 201 -2.59 6.49 9.06
N PHE A 202 -1.94 7.61 9.42
CA PHE A 202 -0.79 8.12 8.68
C PHE A 202 0.46 7.26 8.89
N GLY A 203 0.77 6.89 10.13
CA GLY A 203 1.91 6.03 10.47
C GLY A 203 1.75 4.61 9.92
N PHE A 204 0.53 4.08 9.96
CA PHE A 204 0.17 2.83 9.32
C PHE A 204 0.48 2.85 7.81
N LEU A 205 -0.04 3.85 7.08
CA LEU A 205 0.21 3.94 5.64
C LEU A 205 1.68 4.26 5.31
N ALA A 206 2.40 4.96 6.19
CA ALA A 206 3.84 5.15 6.04
C ALA A 206 4.61 3.82 6.12
N GLY A 207 4.23 2.94 7.06
CA GLY A 207 4.80 1.59 7.16
C GLY A 207 4.48 0.72 5.94
N ALA A 208 3.26 0.83 5.41
CA ALA A 208 2.86 0.14 4.18
C ALA A 208 3.58 0.69 2.94
N TYR A 209 3.79 2.00 2.85
CA TYR A 209 4.54 2.64 1.77
C TYR A 209 5.97 2.12 1.66
N ALA A 210 6.62 1.83 2.80
CA ALA A 210 7.94 1.19 2.84
C ALA A 210 7.92 -0.27 2.34
N ASN A 211 6.73 -0.90 2.29
CA ASN A 211 6.49 -2.30 1.94
C ASN A 211 5.61 -2.42 0.69
N GLN A 212 6.13 -2.04 -0.49
CA GLN A 212 5.34 -1.90 -1.72
C GLN A 212 4.63 -3.17 -2.24
N GLN A 213 4.89 -4.34 -1.67
CA GLN A 213 4.17 -5.58 -1.99
C GLN A 213 2.85 -5.71 -1.21
N LEU A 214 2.62 -4.86 -0.21
CA LEU A 214 1.41 -4.90 0.62
C LEU A 214 0.33 -3.98 0.06
N ASP A 215 -0.86 -4.54 -0.13
CA ASP A 215 -2.06 -3.74 -0.25
C ASP A 215 -2.45 -3.18 1.14
N ALA A 216 -2.70 -1.88 1.28
CA ALA A 216 -3.04 -1.27 2.57
C ALA A 216 -4.28 -0.38 2.51
N LEU A 217 -5.10 -0.43 3.56
CA LEU A 217 -6.30 0.39 3.71
C LEU A 217 -6.59 0.69 5.20
N VAL A 218 -6.97 1.93 5.49
CA VAL A 218 -7.46 2.36 6.81
C VAL A 218 -8.99 2.36 6.81
N ILE A 219 -9.61 1.79 7.83
CA ILE A 219 -11.07 1.69 7.99
C ILE A 219 -11.43 2.15 9.40
N ARG A 220 -12.22 3.21 9.51
CA ARG A 220 -12.61 3.79 10.79
C ARG A 220 -14.12 3.85 10.96
N GLY A 221 -14.62 3.38 12.09
CA GLY A 221 -15.99 3.65 12.54
C GLY A 221 -16.04 4.98 13.29
N ILE A 222 -17.10 5.77 13.10
CA ILE A 222 -17.25 7.07 13.76
C ILE A 222 -17.80 6.88 15.18
N SER A 223 -16.97 7.13 16.20
CA SER A 223 -17.32 6.96 17.62
C SER A 223 -17.86 8.24 18.28
N ASP A 224 -17.38 9.40 17.82
CA ASP A 224 -17.70 10.71 18.34
C ASP A 224 -17.71 11.74 17.20
N LEU A 225 -18.28 12.92 17.44
CA LEU A 225 -18.22 14.04 16.51
C LEU A 225 -17.44 15.21 17.13
N LEU A 226 -16.67 15.92 16.32
CA LEU A 226 -15.86 17.06 16.78
C LEU A 226 -16.74 18.20 17.31
N GLY A 227 -16.84 18.31 18.64
CA GLY A 227 -17.69 19.27 19.34
C GLY A 227 -18.70 18.60 20.29
N ASP A 228 -18.93 17.29 20.14
CA ASP A 228 -19.81 16.49 20.99
C ASP A 228 -18.96 15.58 21.87
N LYS A 229 -18.55 16.05 23.06
CA LYS A 229 -17.77 15.24 24.01
C LYS A 229 -18.43 15.18 25.39
N GLY A 230 -18.85 13.97 25.76
CA GLY A 230 -19.11 13.56 27.13
C GLY A 230 -18.65 12.12 27.31
N GLU A 231 -18.01 11.76 28.41
CA GLU A 231 -17.41 10.42 28.60
C GLU A 231 -18.41 9.26 28.45
N ALA A 232 -19.67 9.45 28.91
CA ALA A 232 -20.76 8.49 28.74
C ALA A 232 -21.13 8.22 27.26
N HIS A 233 -20.74 9.12 26.36
CA HIS A 233 -20.94 8.96 24.92
C HIS A 233 -19.97 7.93 24.34
N ASP A 234 -18.71 7.95 24.78
CA ASP A 234 -17.64 7.10 24.26
C ASP A 234 -17.86 5.63 24.67
N GLU A 235 -18.26 5.39 25.92
CA GLU A 235 -18.61 4.05 26.41
C GLU A 235 -19.73 3.40 25.59
N ARG A 236 -20.66 4.21 25.08
CA ARG A 236 -21.77 3.75 24.26
C ARG A 236 -21.37 3.53 22.81
N TRP A 237 -20.65 4.48 22.21
CA TRP A 237 -20.46 4.51 20.76
C TRP A 237 -19.18 3.87 20.26
N GLN A 238 -18.09 3.85 21.03
CA GLN A 238 -16.87 3.14 20.59
C GLN A 238 -17.15 1.66 20.28
N PRO A 239 -17.87 0.88 21.11
CA PRO A 239 -18.20 -0.50 20.77
C PRO A 239 -19.09 -0.65 19.52
N VAL A 240 -19.97 0.32 19.25
CA VAL A 240 -20.81 0.33 18.04
C VAL A 240 -19.95 0.63 16.81
N ALA A 241 -19.17 1.71 16.86
CA ALA A 241 -18.26 2.12 15.80
C ALA A 241 -17.24 1.03 15.45
N SER A 242 -16.62 0.40 16.45
CA SER A 242 -15.68 -0.71 16.26
C SER A 242 -16.34 -1.91 15.58
N ARG A 243 -17.57 -2.29 15.98
CA ARG A 243 -18.33 -3.37 15.34
C ARG A 243 -18.64 -3.08 13.88
N ASN A 244 -19.04 -1.85 13.58
CA ASN A 244 -19.37 -1.43 12.21
C ASN A 244 -18.12 -1.43 11.32
N ALA A 245 -17.00 -0.89 11.83
CA ALA A 245 -15.72 -0.91 11.13
C ALA A 245 -15.23 -2.34 10.85
N ALA A 246 -15.32 -3.23 11.84
CA ALA A 246 -14.98 -4.65 11.68
C ALA A 246 -15.90 -5.33 10.66
N ALA A 247 -17.22 -5.13 10.72
CA ALA A 247 -18.17 -5.68 9.77
C ALA A 247 -17.83 -5.28 8.31
N PHE A 248 -17.51 -3.99 8.09
CA PHE A 248 -17.07 -3.50 6.79
C PHE A 248 -15.74 -4.15 6.35
N ALA A 249 -14.76 -4.22 7.25
CA ALA A 249 -13.47 -4.82 6.97
C ALA A 249 -13.58 -6.30 6.57
N PHE A 250 -14.41 -7.08 7.25
CA PHE A 250 -14.59 -8.50 6.94
C PHE A 250 -15.40 -8.76 5.66
N GLU A 251 -16.35 -7.88 5.30
CA GLU A 251 -16.96 -7.92 3.97
C GLU A 251 -15.90 -7.65 2.88
N LEU A 252 -15.00 -6.70 3.12
CA LEU A 252 -13.91 -6.40 2.20
C LEU A 252 -12.91 -7.56 2.08
N ILE A 253 -12.52 -8.18 3.20
CA ILE A 253 -11.61 -9.34 3.23
C ILE A 253 -12.15 -10.49 2.39
N GLY A 254 -13.45 -10.79 2.47
CA GLY A 254 -14.10 -11.82 1.66
C GLY A 254 -13.96 -11.60 0.15
N ARG A 255 -13.81 -10.34 -0.28
CA ARG A 255 -13.71 -9.92 -1.69
C ARG A 255 -12.28 -9.69 -2.18
N ILE A 256 -11.28 -9.65 -1.31
CA ILE A 256 -9.87 -9.58 -1.72
C ILE A 256 -9.60 -10.85 -2.54
N PRO A 257 -9.09 -10.82 -3.78
CA PRO A 257 -8.85 -12.04 -4.52
C PRO A 257 -7.90 -12.98 -3.76
N ALA A 258 -8.06 -14.29 -3.89
CA ALA A 258 -7.06 -15.21 -3.36
C ALA A 258 -5.70 -14.86 -3.99
N ALA A 259 -4.60 -15.07 -3.26
CA ALA A 259 -3.31 -15.10 -3.92
C ALA A 259 -3.40 -16.19 -4.99
N ASP A 260 -3.13 -15.87 -6.26
CA ASP A 260 -2.99 -16.91 -7.26
C ASP A 260 -1.94 -17.89 -6.70
N PRO A 261 -2.26 -19.18 -6.53
CA PRO A 261 -1.21 -20.15 -6.32
C PRO A 261 -0.30 -19.96 -7.52
N VAL A 262 0.95 -19.56 -7.29
CA VAL A 262 1.95 -19.31 -8.34
C VAL A 262 1.70 -20.33 -9.42
N ALA A 263 1.12 -19.88 -10.53
CA ALA A 263 0.66 -20.76 -11.57
C ALA A 263 1.92 -21.22 -12.31
N SER A 264 2.67 -22.14 -11.71
CA SER A 264 3.33 -23.19 -12.46
C SER A 264 2.22 -24.03 -13.08
N ARG A 265 1.47 -23.46 -14.04
CA ARG A 265 0.82 -24.29 -15.04
C ARG A 265 1.98 -24.93 -15.78
N PRO A 266 2.16 -26.25 -15.73
CA PRO A 266 2.97 -26.89 -16.74
C PRO A 266 2.36 -26.45 -18.07
N LEU A 267 3.15 -25.83 -18.95
CA LEU A 267 2.76 -25.78 -20.35
C LEU A 267 2.69 -27.24 -20.80
N ALA A 268 1.51 -27.84 -20.69
CA ALA A 268 1.22 -29.05 -21.44
C ALA A 268 1.41 -28.66 -22.91
N ALA A 269 2.41 -29.27 -23.54
CA ALA A 269 2.67 -29.13 -24.96
C ALA A 269 1.38 -29.49 -25.70
N GLY A 270 0.68 -28.48 -26.19
CA GLY A 270 -0.60 -28.62 -26.86
C GLY A 270 -0.72 -27.60 -27.96
N THR A 271 -0.75 -28.09 -29.19
CA THR A 271 -1.02 -27.32 -30.40
C THR A 271 -2.49 -26.92 -30.41
N ARG A 272 -2.80 -25.62 -30.39
CA ARG A 272 -4.15 -25.13 -30.70
C ARG A 272 -4.22 -24.82 -32.19
N SER A 273 -5.08 -25.53 -32.92
CA SER A 273 -5.43 -25.18 -34.29
C SER A 273 -6.32 -23.93 -34.26
N LEU A 274 -5.86 -22.83 -34.84
CA LEU A 274 -6.69 -21.67 -35.13
C LEU A 274 -7.41 -21.95 -36.45
N ALA A 275 -8.71 -22.24 -36.38
CA ALA A 275 -9.53 -22.31 -37.58
C ALA A 275 -9.58 -20.93 -38.24
N ALA A 276 -9.26 -20.88 -39.53
CA ALA A 276 -9.28 -19.68 -40.35
C ALA A 276 -10.69 -19.07 -40.37
N GLY A 277 -10.82 -17.85 -39.87
CA GLY A 277 -12.03 -17.04 -39.97
C GLY A 277 -11.69 -15.62 -40.40
N THR A 278 -12.37 -15.14 -41.42
CA THR A 278 -12.23 -13.79 -41.98
C THR A 278 -13.03 -12.79 -41.14
N ARG A 279 -12.35 -11.75 -40.62
CA ARG A 279 -13.00 -10.50 -40.19
C ARG A 279 -12.63 -9.41 -41.20
N SER A 280 -13.65 -8.77 -41.78
CA SER A 280 -13.46 -7.65 -42.70
C SER A 280 -13.07 -6.40 -41.90
N LEU A 281 -11.90 -5.83 -42.22
CA LEU A 281 -11.51 -4.47 -41.83
C LEU A 281 -11.45 -3.65 -43.12
N ALA A 282 -12.52 -2.92 -43.41
CA ALA A 282 -12.49 -1.89 -44.44
C ALA A 282 -11.76 -0.67 -43.89
N ALA A 283 -10.46 -0.57 -44.15
CA ALA A 283 -9.72 0.65 -44.52
C ALA A 283 -8.20 0.42 -44.42
N GLY A 284 -7.53 0.31 -45.58
CA GLY A 284 -6.08 0.50 -45.72
C GLY A 284 -5.25 -0.78 -45.91
N THR A 285 -4.95 -1.12 -47.17
CA THR A 285 -3.92 -2.11 -47.53
C THR A 285 -2.52 -1.55 -47.30
N ARG A 286 -1.74 -2.15 -46.38
CA ARG A 286 -0.26 -2.15 -46.45
C ARG A 286 0.20 -3.53 -46.94
N PRO A 287 1.17 -3.63 -47.86
CA PRO A 287 1.74 -4.91 -48.23
C PRO A 287 2.52 -5.47 -47.03
N LEU A 288 2.15 -6.66 -46.54
CA LEU A 288 3.06 -7.45 -45.70
C LEU A 288 4.09 -8.09 -46.63
N ALA A 289 5.33 -7.61 -46.57
CA ALA A 289 6.46 -8.35 -47.11
C ALA A 289 6.64 -9.64 -46.28
N THR A 290 6.90 -10.76 -46.96
CA THR A 290 7.31 -12.02 -46.36
C THR A 290 8.61 -11.83 -45.58
N GLY A 291 8.48 -11.59 -44.28
CA GLY A 291 9.56 -11.58 -43.33
C GLY A 291 9.22 -12.55 -42.21
N THR A 292 10.07 -13.56 -42.01
CA THR A 292 10.09 -14.39 -40.82
C THR A 292 10.21 -13.46 -39.62
N THR A 293 9.16 -13.32 -38.81
CA THR A 293 9.28 -12.62 -37.53
C THR A 293 10.08 -13.53 -36.61
N PRO A 294 11.26 -13.11 -36.11
CA PRO A 294 11.95 -13.88 -35.08
C PRO A 294 11.01 -13.93 -33.87
N ALA A 295 10.91 -15.11 -33.25
CA ALA A 295 10.20 -15.28 -32.00
C ALA A 295 10.71 -14.23 -31.00
N GLY A 296 9.86 -13.27 -30.63
CA GLY A 296 10.23 -12.19 -29.72
C GLY A 296 10.79 -12.79 -28.44
N SER A 297 12.09 -12.55 -28.19
CA SER A 297 12.78 -12.97 -26.99
C SER A 297 12.05 -12.34 -25.79
N ARG A 298 11.43 -13.18 -24.96
CA ARG A 298 10.83 -12.74 -23.72
C ARG A 298 11.99 -12.39 -22.77
N ARG A 299 12.44 -11.13 -22.81
CA ARG A 299 13.58 -10.63 -22.03
C ARG A 299 13.36 -10.89 -20.53
N ARG A 300 14.44 -11.33 -19.88
CA ARG A 300 14.52 -11.74 -18.47
C ARG A 300 14.27 -10.51 -17.59
N ARG A 301 13.41 -10.62 -16.56
CA ARG A 301 13.33 -9.60 -15.49
C ARG A 301 14.66 -9.59 -14.74
N LEU A 302 15.17 -8.39 -14.43
CA LEU A 302 16.42 -8.24 -13.71
C LEU A 302 16.30 -8.81 -12.29
N THR A 303 17.25 -9.66 -11.92
CA THR A 303 17.38 -10.11 -10.53
C THR A 303 17.95 -8.98 -9.66
N ILE A 304 17.81 -9.10 -8.34
CA ILE A 304 18.44 -8.18 -7.38
C ILE A 304 19.97 -8.12 -7.60
N ARG A 305 20.57 -9.25 -7.98
CA ARG A 305 22.00 -9.33 -8.27
C ARG A 305 22.37 -8.53 -9.51
N ASP A 306 21.60 -8.66 -10.59
CA ASP A 306 21.83 -7.93 -11.84
C ASP A 306 21.73 -6.42 -11.62
N LEU A 307 20.72 -5.98 -10.85
CA LEU A 307 20.55 -4.57 -10.49
C LEU A 307 21.65 -4.03 -9.59
N GLY A 308 22.07 -4.80 -8.59
CA GLY A 308 23.18 -4.42 -7.71
C GLY A 308 24.46 -4.21 -8.51
N VAL A 309 24.74 -5.12 -9.42
CA VAL A 309 25.89 -5.06 -10.31
C VAL A 309 25.83 -3.84 -11.23
N LEU A 310 24.70 -3.59 -11.90
CA LEU A 310 24.52 -2.42 -12.76
C LEU A 310 24.65 -1.11 -11.97
N ALA A 311 24.15 -1.07 -10.73
CA ALA A 311 24.25 0.11 -9.87
C ALA A 311 25.70 0.41 -9.50
N ASP A 312 26.47 -0.62 -9.17
CA ASP A 312 27.89 -0.50 -8.84
C ASP A 312 28.70 -0.07 -10.08
N THR A 313 28.36 -0.57 -11.27
CA THR A 313 28.99 -0.13 -12.53
C THR A 313 28.64 1.32 -12.88
N LEU A 314 27.38 1.73 -12.73
CA LEU A 314 26.95 3.10 -12.99
C LEU A 314 27.66 4.10 -12.05
N LEU A 315 27.78 3.78 -10.76
CA LEU A 315 28.46 4.66 -9.80
C LEU A 315 29.99 4.67 -9.95
N ALA A 316 30.55 3.70 -10.65
CA ALA A 316 31.98 3.68 -10.99
C ALA A 316 32.31 4.59 -12.18
N VAL A 317 31.32 5.07 -12.94
CA VAL A 317 31.52 6.08 -13.99
C VAL A 317 32.01 7.37 -13.34
N ASP A 318 33.04 7.98 -13.92
CA ASP A 318 33.66 9.17 -13.37
C ASP A 318 32.62 10.27 -13.07
N GLY A 319 32.75 10.91 -11.92
CA GLY A 319 31.86 11.95 -11.41
C GLY A 319 30.40 11.54 -11.19
N MET A 320 29.99 10.28 -11.41
CA MET A 320 28.58 9.86 -11.25
C MET A 320 28.11 9.86 -9.79
N THR A 321 29.05 9.94 -8.84
CA THR A 321 28.80 10.18 -7.41
C THR A 321 28.67 11.68 -7.05
N SER A 322 28.86 12.58 -8.01
CA SER A 322 28.66 14.03 -7.83
C SER A 322 27.17 14.36 -7.98
N PRO A 323 26.55 15.07 -7.02
CA PRO A 323 25.16 15.50 -7.15
C PRO A 323 24.88 16.32 -8.42
N ALA A 324 25.86 17.11 -8.88
CA ALA A 324 25.72 17.92 -10.09
C ALA A 324 25.67 17.06 -11.36
N ARG A 325 26.55 16.05 -11.48
CA ARG A 325 26.59 15.15 -12.64
C ARG A 325 25.40 14.18 -12.61
N TRP A 326 24.99 13.74 -11.43
CA TRP A 326 23.76 12.95 -11.24
C TRP A 326 22.51 13.71 -11.66
N GLN A 327 22.40 14.99 -11.29
CA GLN A 327 21.27 15.82 -11.73
C GLN A 327 21.27 16.00 -13.25
N GLN A 328 22.44 16.22 -13.86
CA GLN A 328 22.57 16.31 -15.32
C GLN A 328 22.12 15.01 -16.02
N LEU A 329 22.50 13.84 -15.48
CA LEU A 329 22.01 12.54 -15.97
C LEU A 329 20.47 12.44 -15.94
N LEU A 330 19.85 12.87 -14.84
CA LEU A 330 18.39 12.82 -14.70
C LEU A 330 17.67 13.81 -15.63
N ASP A 331 18.27 14.99 -15.87
CA ASP A 331 17.69 16.01 -16.75
C ASP A 331 17.70 15.56 -18.23
N GLU A 332 18.72 14.81 -18.64
CA GLU A 332 18.84 14.21 -19.99
C GLU A 332 18.00 12.92 -20.15
N LEU A 333 17.32 12.45 -19.09
CA LEU A 333 16.40 11.30 -19.12
C LEU A 333 14.95 11.75 -18.84
N PRO A 334 14.28 12.45 -19.77
CA PRO A 334 12.99 13.11 -19.52
C PRO A 334 11.87 12.13 -19.12
N THR A 335 11.95 10.88 -19.59
CA THR A 335 10.98 9.82 -19.25
C THR A 335 11.22 9.21 -17.88
N VAL A 336 12.37 9.41 -17.25
CA VAL A 336 12.81 8.73 -16.01
C VAL A 336 13.09 9.72 -14.87
N GLY A 337 13.77 10.84 -15.16
CA GLY A 337 14.23 11.83 -14.18
C GLY A 337 13.13 12.57 -13.40
N THR A 338 11.87 12.49 -13.85
CA THR A 338 10.71 13.00 -13.11
C THR A 338 10.21 12.07 -12.02
N ALA A 339 10.62 10.79 -12.02
CA ALA A 339 10.17 9.77 -11.07
C ALA A 339 11.23 9.34 -10.06
N VAL A 340 12.46 9.89 -10.15
CA VAL A 340 13.56 9.64 -9.21
C VAL A 340 13.77 10.88 -8.36
N GLY A 341 14.01 10.71 -7.06
CA GLY A 341 14.31 11.82 -6.15
C GLY A 341 15.59 12.55 -6.57
N ARG A 342 15.57 13.89 -6.53
CA ARG A 342 16.68 14.77 -6.99
C ARG A 342 17.77 15.00 -5.93
N GLN A 343 17.98 14.06 -5.00
CA GLN A 343 18.86 14.30 -3.84
C GLN A 343 19.65 13.09 -3.37
N SER A 344 20.71 12.77 -4.11
CA SER A 344 22.05 12.31 -3.71
C SER A 344 22.64 11.58 -4.93
N ALA A 345 23.78 10.90 -4.79
CA ALA A 345 24.30 10.00 -5.82
C ALA A 345 24.70 8.71 -5.13
N SER A 346 23.71 8.13 -4.45
CA SER A 346 23.90 6.97 -3.58
C SER A 346 23.54 5.68 -4.32
N ARG A 347 24.08 4.55 -3.84
CA ARG A 347 23.74 3.22 -4.37
C ARG A 347 22.24 2.93 -4.37
N ALA A 348 21.51 3.46 -3.39
CA ALA A 348 20.05 3.32 -3.31
C ALA A 348 19.34 4.05 -4.46
N GLU A 349 19.86 5.20 -4.89
CA GLU A 349 19.28 5.95 -6.00
C GLU A 349 19.68 5.39 -7.35
N ALA A 350 20.91 4.87 -7.50
CA ALA A 350 21.28 4.11 -8.68
C ALA A 350 20.37 2.90 -8.89
N LEU A 351 20.05 2.16 -7.82
CA LEU A 351 19.07 1.07 -7.87
C LEU A 351 17.67 1.57 -8.25
N SER A 352 17.25 2.71 -7.71
CA SER A 352 15.95 3.31 -8.01
C SER A 352 15.85 3.74 -9.48
N LEU A 353 16.90 4.39 -10.01
CA LEU A 353 17.00 4.79 -11.40
C LEU A 353 16.92 3.59 -12.34
N LEU A 354 17.73 2.55 -12.09
CA LEU A 354 17.74 1.32 -12.88
C LEU A 354 16.39 0.60 -12.88
N ARG A 355 15.67 0.60 -11.74
CA ARG A 355 14.31 0.04 -11.65
C ARG A 355 13.30 0.82 -12.49
N VAL A 356 13.38 2.14 -12.47
CA VAL A 356 12.51 2.99 -13.30
C VAL A 356 12.83 2.78 -14.78
N CYS A 357 14.11 2.71 -15.15
CA CYS A 357 14.50 2.40 -16.52
C CYS A 357 14.06 1.00 -16.98
N GLU A 358 14.16 -0.03 -16.12
CA GLU A 358 13.63 -1.37 -16.40
C GLU A 358 12.12 -1.33 -16.66
N ALA A 359 11.37 -0.63 -15.79
CA ALA A 359 9.92 -0.52 -15.90
C ALA A 359 9.47 0.26 -17.15
N ARG A 360 10.22 1.31 -17.52
CA ARG A 360 9.90 2.19 -18.66
C ARG A 360 10.58 1.79 -19.97
N ARG A 361 11.39 0.72 -19.97
CA ARG A 361 12.20 0.28 -21.12
C ARG A 361 13.14 1.38 -21.62
N ALA A 362 13.78 2.09 -20.68
CA ALA A 362 14.68 3.20 -20.95
C ALA A 362 16.14 2.84 -20.59
N MET A 363 16.53 1.57 -20.75
CA MET A 363 17.90 1.14 -20.42
C MET A 363 18.91 1.45 -21.53
N GLY A 364 18.51 1.35 -22.80
CA GLY A 364 19.30 1.90 -23.90
C GLY A 364 19.50 3.42 -23.77
N GLU A 365 18.42 4.16 -23.48
CA GLU A 365 18.48 5.61 -23.27
C GLU A 365 19.45 5.99 -22.13
N LEU A 366 19.43 5.26 -21.01
CA LEU A 366 20.38 5.45 -19.92
C LEU A 366 21.84 5.28 -20.41
N VAL A 367 22.12 4.23 -21.17
CA VAL A 367 23.47 3.96 -21.68
C VAL A 367 23.93 5.06 -22.64
N GLU A 368 23.07 5.53 -23.52
CA GLU A 368 23.38 6.62 -24.46
C GLU A 368 23.72 7.91 -23.71
N VAL A 369 22.91 8.29 -22.72
CA VAL A 369 23.16 9.50 -21.92
C VAL A 369 24.45 9.37 -21.10
N VAL A 370 24.70 8.22 -20.47
CA VAL A 370 25.93 7.99 -19.71
C VAL A 370 27.17 8.08 -20.62
N ALA A 371 27.11 7.54 -21.84
CA ALA A 371 28.20 7.63 -22.81
C ALA A 371 28.48 9.07 -23.27
N VAL A 372 27.44 9.91 -23.39
CA VAL A 372 27.58 11.35 -23.69
C VAL A 372 28.20 12.10 -22.51
N LEU A 373 27.78 11.77 -21.27
CA LEU A 373 28.25 12.46 -20.07
C LEU A 373 29.67 12.07 -19.67
N ALA A 374 30.12 10.86 -20.00
CA ALA A 374 31.44 10.34 -19.67
C ALA A 374 32.04 9.63 -20.90
N PRO A 375 32.44 10.39 -21.94
CA PRO A 375 33.05 9.81 -23.12
C PRO A 375 34.37 9.13 -22.75
N ASP A 376 34.64 7.99 -23.38
CA ASP A 376 35.84 7.17 -23.18
C ASP A 376 36.03 6.60 -21.75
N ASP A 377 35.01 6.67 -20.89
CA ASP A 377 35.05 6.08 -19.54
C ASP A 377 34.89 4.54 -19.59
N PRO A 378 35.83 3.77 -19.00
CA PRO A 378 35.78 2.31 -19.06
C PRO A 378 34.59 1.71 -18.30
N ALA A 379 34.09 2.37 -17.25
CA ALA A 379 32.89 1.92 -16.53
C ALA A 379 31.61 2.24 -17.32
N ALA A 380 31.60 3.33 -18.11
CA ALA A 380 30.49 3.62 -19.03
C ALA A 380 30.40 2.56 -20.15
N ALA A 381 31.54 2.18 -20.72
CA ALA A 381 31.61 1.08 -21.71
C ALA A 381 31.19 -0.27 -21.11
N GLU A 382 31.60 -0.55 -19.87
CA GLU A 382 31.21 -1.77 -19.15
C GLU A 382 29.71 -1.79 -18.81
N LEU A 383 29.11 -0.64 -18.49
CA LEU A 383 27.67 -0.52 -18.29
C LEU A 383 26.90 -0.87 -19.56
N ALA A 384 27.32 -0.33 -20.71
CA ALA A 384 26.74 -0.62 -22.02
C ALA A 384 26.79 -2.12 -22.34
N ARG A 385 27.97 -2.73 -22.18
CA ARG A 385 28.20 -4.16 -22.42
C ARG A 385 27.29 -5.04 -21.56
N ARG A 386 27.11 -4.71 -20.27
CA ARG A 386 26.22 -5.46 -19.36
C ARG A 386 24.75 -5.32 -19.72
N VAL A 387 24.31 -4.13 -20.13
CA VAL A 387 22.95 -3.88 -20.60
C VAL A 387 22.67 -4.70 -21.87
N GLU A 388 23.64 -4.79 -22.79
CA GLU A 388 23.58 -5.63 -23.98
C GLU A 388 23.53 -7.13 -23.64
N GLU A 389 24.41 -7.62 -22.77
CA GLU A 389 24.45 -9.03 -22.32
C GLU A 389 23.15 -9.48 -21.65
N LEU A 390 22.52 -8.57 -20.92
CA LEU A 390 21.23 -8.82 -20.27
C LEU A 390 20.06 -8.70 -21.25
N GLY A 391 20.32 -8.26 -22.48
CA GLY A 391 19.34 -7.92 -23.48
C GLY A 391 18.39 -6.89 -22.90
N LEU A 392 18.86 -5.67 -22.66
CA LEU A 392 18.06 -4.58 -22.10
C LEU A 392 18.01 -3.33 -22.97
N GLU A 393 18.68 -3.32 -24.12
CA GLU A 393 18.66 -2.22 -25.10
C GLU A 393 17.27 -1.68 -25.42
#